data_AF-A0A2S9E892-F1
#
_entry.id   AF-A0A2S9E892-F1
#
_cell.length_a   1.000
_cell.length_b   1.000
_cell.length_c   1.000
_cell.angle_alpha   90.00
_cell.angle_beta   90.00
_cell.angle_gamma   90.00
#
_symmetry.space_group_name_H-M   'P 1'
#
loop_
_entity.id
_entity.type
_entity.pdbx_description
1 polymer ?
#
loop_
_entity_poly.entity_id
_entity_poly.type
_entity_poly.pdbx_seq_one_letter_code
_entity_poly.pdbx_strand_id
1 'polypeptide(L)'
;MGVLNQTVKANTLEGINHTHWVINYFSVNGHSGVDVIGPHQVGGVACCYVVPVRWETGMTVRIDWETGLSGSKGFPGYADTAKYEAWAERFEAQKRRHSKLVMVPDYTGQEVCGVTVHFLPCDDIKITTSCDGYGSRKYPIKTPLYSPEPKACQK
;
A
#
# COMPACT_ATOMS: atom_id res chain seq x y z
N MET A 1 -32.91 22.87 -11.92
CA MET A 1 -31.98 21.73 -11.82
C MET A 1 -30.61 22.30 -11.56
N GLY A 2 -30.15 22.28 -10.30
CA GLY A 2 -28.84 22.79 -9.92
C GLY A 2 -27.79 21.72 -10.17
N VAL A 3 -26.80 22.02 -11.02
CA VAL A 3 -25.60 21.21 -11.15
C VAL A 3 -24.83 21.37 -9.84
N LEU A 4 -24.85 20.33 -8.99
CA LEU A 4 -23.95 20.27 -7.85
C LEU A 4 -22.52 20.22 -8.41
N ASN A 5 -21.82 21.36 -8.31
CA ASN A 5 -20.37 21.42 -8.49
C ASN A 5 -19.75 20.56 -7.39
N GLN A 6 -19.55 19.28 -7.69
CA GLN A 6 -18.85 18.38 -6.81
C GLN A 6 -17.37 18.74 -6.85
N THR A 7 -16.92 19.51 -5.85
CA THR A 7 -15.52 19.87 -5.68
C THR A 7 -14.70 18.60 -5.49
N VAL A 8 -13.78 18.33 -6.42
CA VAL A 8 -12.80 17.24 -6.30
C VAL A 8 -11.80 17.62 -5.22
N LYS A 9 -11.89 16.98 -4.05
CA LYS A 9 -10.95 17.19 -2.95
C LYS A 9 -9.72 16.32 -3.17
N ALA A 10 -8.54 16.94 -3.12
CA ALA A 10 -7.27 16.24 -3.01
C ALA A 10 -7.27 15.45 -1.70
N ASN A 11 -7.17 14.12 -1.79
CA ASN A 11 -7.24 13.23 -0.66
C ASN A 11 -5.89 12.53 -0.43
N THR A 12 -5.79 11.83 0.68
CA THR A 12 -4.59 11.08 1.05
C THR A 12 -4.56 9.74 0.31
N LEU A 13 -3.38 9.34 -0.16
CA LEU A 13 -3.07 7.94 -0.42
C LEU A 13 -2.17 7.47 0.71
N GLU A 14 -2.54 6.38 1.37
CA GLU A 14 -1.84 5.83 2.53
C GLU A 14 -1.65 4.32 2.32
N GLY A 15 -0.61 3.74 2.94
CA GLY A 15 -0.37 2.31 2.97
C GLY A 15 -0.24 1.78 4.40
N ILE A 16 -0.79 0.59 4.64
CA ILE A 16 -0.65 -0.15 5.88
C ILE A 16 -0.09 -1.53 5.55
N ASN A 17 1.11 -1.79 6.04
CA ASN A 17 1.82 -3.03 5.80
C ASN A 17 1.57 -4.00 6.94
N HIS A 18 0.83 -5.08 6.67
CA HIS A 18 0.61 -6.18 7.63
C HIS A 18 1.63 -7.31 7.48
N THR A 19 2.57 -7.18 6.55
CA THR A 19 3.53 -8.22 6.17
C THR A 19 4.86 -8.05 6.89
N HIS A 20 5.68 -9.10 6.81
CA HIS A 20 7.04 -9.10 7.33
C HIS A 20 8.07 -8.49 6.35
N TRP A 21 7.67 -8.25 5.09
CA TRP A 21 8.50 -7.61 4.08
C TRP A 21 8.41 -6.09 4.17
N VAL A 22 9.43 -5.39 3.68
CA VAL A 22 9.31 -3.96 3.41
C VAL A 22 8.50 -3.77 2.13
N ILE A 23 7.58 -2.80 2.11
CA ILE A 23 6.98 -2.29 0.86
C ILE A 23 7.88 -1.17 0.36
N ASN A 24 8.73 -1.47 -0.62
CA ASN A 24 9.71 -0.54 -1.18
C ASN A 24 9.07 0.55 -2.04
N TYR A 25 7.91 0.25 -2.63
CA TYR A 25 7.15 1.14 -3.48
C TYR A 25 5.72 0.63 -3.57
N PHE A 26 4.75 1.53 -3.76
CA PHE A 26 3.44 1.17 -4.28
C PHE A 26 2.78 2.30 -5.06
N SER A 27 1.76 1.96 -5.84
CA SER A 27 0.89 2.93 -6.50
C SER A 27 -0.55 2.43 -6.62
N VAL A 28 -1.46 3.38 -6.80
CA VAL A 28 -2.87 3.14 -7.12
C VAL A 28 -3.16 3.77 -8.48
N ASN A 29 -3.49 2.97 -9.49
CA ASN A 29 -3.66 3.40 -10.87
C ASN A 29 -2.46 4.24 -11.38
N GLY A 30 -1.24 3.89 -10.97
CA GLY A 30 -0.01 4.62 -11.31
C GLY A 30 0.25 5.88 -10.47
N HIS A 31 -0.64 6.28 -9.58
CA HIS A 31 -0.38 7.33 -8.60
C HIS A 31 0.46 6.77 -7.45
N SER A 32 1.69 7.25 -7.31
CA SER A 32 2.63 6.74 -6.30
C SER A 32 2.12 7.01 -4.88
N GLY A 33 2.12 5.97 -4.06
CA GLY A 33 2.27 6.15 -2.62
C GLY A 33 3.67 6.69 -2.36
N VAL A 34 3.78 7.72 -1.53
CA VAL A 34 5.07 8.32 -1.18
C VAL A 34 5.56 7.56 0.03
N ASP A 35 6.83 7.14 0.01
CA ASP A 35 7.55 6.51 1.13
C ASP A 35 7.60 4.97 1.12
N VAL A 36 8.65 4.45 1.77
CA VAL A 36 8.90 3.04 2.03
C VAL A 36 8.18 2.64 3.32
N ILE A 37 7.40 1.55 3.29
CA ILE A 37 6.64 1.11 4.47
C ILE A 37 7.33 -0.10 5.08
N GLY A 38 7.88 0.05 6.28
CA GLY A 38 8.51 -1.05 7.00
C GLY A 38 7.51 -2.16 7.39
N PRO A 39 8.00 -3.33 7.82
CA PRO A 39 7.16 -4.44 8.25
C PRO A 39 6.25 -4.02 9.40
N HIS A 40 4.97 -4.37 9.33
CA HIS A 40 4.00 -4.08 10.40
C HIS A 40 3.91 -2.58 10.75
N GLN A 41 3.92 -1.72 9.74
CA GLN A 41 3.86 -0.26 9.91
C GLN A 41 2.75 0.38 9.06
N VAL A 42 2.38 1.58 9.48
CA VAL A 42 1.58 2.52 8.69
C VAL A 42 2.54 3.52 8.06
N GLY A 43 2.37 3.84 6.78
CA GLY A 43 3.22 4.75 6.05
C GLY A 43 2.61 5.12 4.70
N GLY A 44 3.41 5.58 3.74
CA GLY A 44 2.89 5.74 2.39
C GLY A 44 2.08 7.01 2.15
N VAL A 45 2.17 8.04 3.01
CA VAL A 45 1.25 9.20 3.03
C VAL A 45 1.58 10.17 1.88
N ALA A 46 1.03 9.91 0.71
CA ALA A 46 1.04 10.86 -0.40
C ALA A 46 -0.16 11.80 -0.33
N CYS A 47 0.06 13.07 -0.66
CA CYS A 47 -1.05 13.99 -0.90
C CYS A 47 -1.69 13.72 -2.26
N CYS A 48 -2.86 14.32 -2.43
CA CYS A 48 -3.37 14.70 -3.74
C CYS A 48 -3.87 13.57 -4.63
N TYR A 49 -4.14 12.39 -4.06
CA TYR A 49 -4.87 11.33 -4.74
C TYR A 49 -6.35 11.71 -4.87
N VAL A 50 -6.89 11.52 -6.07
CA VAL A 50 -8.30 11.85 -6.36
C VAL A 50 -9.10 10.55 -6.48
N VAL A 51 -10.05 10.38 -5.57
CA VAL A 51 -11.06 9.32 -5.67
C VAL A 51 -12.23 9.85 -6.51
N PRO A 52 -12.80 9.06 -7.44
CA PRO A 52 -14.00 9.45 -8.17
C PRO A 52 -15.13 9.85 -7.22
N VAL A 53 -15.86 10.93 -7.54
CA VAL A 53 -16.91 11.42 -6.62
C VAL A 53 -18.07 10.44 -6.50
N ARG A 54 -18.34 9.67 -7.55
CA ARG A 54 -19.39 8.64 -7.55
C ARG A 54 -18.75 7.27 -7.61
N TRP A 55 -19.16 6.40 -6.70
CA TRP A 55 -18.87 4.99 -6.81
C TRP A 55 -19.78 4.34 -7.85
N GLU A 56 -19.25 3.35 -8.57
CA GLU A 56 -20.01 2.55 -9.52
C GLU A 56 -19.77 1.05 -9.24
N THR A 57 -20.80 0.24 -9.48
CA THR A 57 -20.70 -1.21 -9.29
C THR A 57 -19.62 -1.78 -10.20
N GLY A 58 -18.69 -2.54 -9.61
CA GLY A 58 -17.56 -3.12 -10.34
C GLY A 58 -16.36 -2.18 -10.49
N MET A 59 -16.37 -1.00 -9.86
CA MET A 59 -15.20 -0.13 -9.82
C MET A 59 -13.99 -0.87 -9.23
N THR A 60 -12.88 -0.86 -9.96
CA THR A 60 -11.61 -1.45 -9.54
C THR A 60 -10.48 -0.44 -9.65
N VAL A 61 -9.43 -0.68 -8.88
CA VAL A 61 -8.14 0.02 -9.02
C VAL A 61 -7.03 -1.01 -9.20
N ARG A 62 -6.02 -0.66 -9.99
CA ARG A 62 -4.78 -1.43 -10.07
C ARG A 62 -3.85 -0.97 -8.96
N ILE A 63 -3.38 -1.91 -8.17
CA ILE A 63 -2.36 -1.73 -7.15
C ILE A 63 -1.10 -2.37 -7.67
N ASP A 64 -0.04 -1.58 -7.81
CA ASP A 64 1.29 -2.06 -8.17
C ASP A 64 2.20 -1.84 -6.96
N TRP A 65 2.98 -2.83 -6.52
CA TRP A 65 3.88 -2.66 -5.37
C TRP A 65 5.12 -3.56 -5.46
N GLU A 66 6.14 -3.21 -4.69
CA GLU A 66 7.37 -4.00 -4.56
C GLU A 66 7.61 -4.39 -3.10
N THR A 67 7.76 -5.69 -2.84
CA THR A 67 8.20 -6.21 -1.53
C THR A 67 9.67 -6.57 -1.58
N GLY A 68 10.36 -6.56 -0.43
CA GLY A 68 11.71 -7.12 -0.32
C GLY A 68 12.51 -6.59 0.86
N LEU A 69 13.83 -6.82 0.83
CA LEU A 69 14.74 -6.17 1.76
C LEU A 69 14.94 -4.69 1.35
N SER A 70 15.14 -3.84 2.36
CA SER A 70 15.43 -2.42 2.19
C SER A 70 16.34 -1.92 3.31
N GLY A 71 17.00 -0.78 3.08
CA GLY A 71 17.90 -0.15 4.03
C GLY A 71 19.36 -0.62 3.96
N SER A 72 20.16 -0.26 4.96
CA SER A 72 21.62 -0.43 4.99
C SER A 72 22.10 -1.63 5.81
N LYS A 73 21.21 -2.57 6.15
CA LYS A 73 21.57 -3.71 7.00
C LYS A 73 22.64 -4.57 6.32
N GLY A 74 23.76 -4.75 7.00
CA GLY A 74 24.90 -5.52 6.48
C GLY A 74 25.66 -4.83 5.35
N PHE A 75 25.46 -3.52 5.15
CA PHE A 75 26.17 -2.74 4.15
C PHE A 75 27.70 -2.78 4.41
N PRO A 76 28.52 -3.28 3.47
CA PRO A 76 29.95 -3.51 3.71
C PRO A 76 30.82 -2.25 3.53
N GLY A 77 30.20 -1.10 3.21
CA GLY A 77 30.92 0.07 2.73
C GLY A 77 31.27 -0.06 1.25
N TYR A 78 31.95 0.96 0.72
CA TYR A 78 32.30 1.05 -0.71
C TYR A 78 33.77 0.67 -1.00
N ALA A 79 34.57 0.36 0.03
CA ALA A 79 36.01 0.10 -0.13
C ALA A 79 36.34 -1.22 -0.84
N ASP A 80 35.42 -2.19 -0.79
CA ASP A 80 35.57 -3.52 -1.37
C ASP A 80 34.41 -3.75 -2.34
N THR A 81 34.68 -3.58 -3.64
CA THR A 81 33.67 -3.66 -4.71
C THR A 81 32.99 -5.02 -4.74
N ALA A 82 33.74 -6.11 -4.59
CA ALA A 82 33.17 -7.46 -4.63
C ALA A 82 32.19 -7.70 -3.48
N LYS A 83 32.50 -7.21 -2.27
CA LYS A 83 31.56 -7.30 -1.14
C LYS A 83 30.35 -6.40 -1.35
N TYR A 84 30.54 -5.21 -1.89
CA TYR A 84 29.44 -4.29 -2.21
C TYR A 84 28.47 -4.91 -3.21
N GLU A 85 28.98 -5.47 -4.31
CA GLU A 85 28.18 -6.12 -5.36
C GLU A 85 27.41 -7.32 -4.81
N ALA A 86 28.08 -8.22 -4.07
CA ALA A 86 27.41 -9.36 -3.45
C ALA A 86 26.32 -8.95 -2.44
N TRP A 87 26.56 -7.86 -1.69
CA TRP A 87 25.53 -7.28 -0.81
C TRP A 87 24.35 -6.73 -1.60
N ALA A 88 24.59 -5.96 -2.67
CA ALA A 88 23.56 -5.37 -3.50
C ALA A 88 22.72 -6.44 -4.22
N GLU A 89 23.37 -7.45 -4.82
CA GLU A 89 22.72 -8.58 -5.47
C GLU A 89 21.81 -9.35 -4.52
N ARG A 90 22.25 -9.57 -3.26
CA ARG A 90 21.40 -10.19 -2.24
C ARG A 90 20.15 -9.37 -1.96
N PHE A 91 20.25 -8.04 -1.89
CA PHE A 91 19.08 -7.18 -1.67
C PHE A 91 18.13 -7.22 -2.87
N GLU A 92 18.65 -7.12 -4.09
CA GLU A 92 17.85 -7.20 -5.32
C GLU A 92 17.18 -8.58 -5.48
N ALA A 93 17.88 -9.67 -5.15
CA ALA A 93 17.34 -11.03 -5.25
C ALA A 93 16.14 -11.29 -4.32
N GLN A 94 15.96 -10.48 -3.28
CA GLN A 94 14.83 -10.55 -2.36
C GLN A 94 13.66 -9.65 -2.77
N LYS A 95 13.84 -8.79 -3.79
CA LYS A 95 12.76 -7.93 -4.27
C LYS A 95 11.79 -8.68 -5.16
N ARG A 96 10.50 -8.40 -5.01
CA ARG A 96 9.42 -8.95 -5.82
C ARG A 96 8.46 -7.84 -6.18
N ARG A 97 8.13 -7.74 -7.46
CA ARG A 97 7.12 -6.81 -7.97
C ARG A 97 5.79 -7.54 -8.12
N HIS A 98 4.73 -6.85 -7.76
CA HIS A 98 3.38 -7.36 -7.72
C HIS A 98 2.43 -6.39 -8.40
N SER A 99 1.34 -6.93 -8.92
CA SER A 99 0.24 -6.15 -9.48
C SER A 99 -1.08 -6.86 -9.23
N LYS A 100 -2.10 -6.12 -8.80
CA LYS A 100 -3.44 -6.68 -8.54
C LYS A 100 -4.53 -5.66 -8.84
N LEU A 101 -5.59 -6.12 -9.51
CA LEU A 101 -6.85 -5.38 -9.58
C LEU A 101 -7.67 -5.67 -8.33
N VAL A 102 -8.10 -4.62 -7.65
CA VAL A 102 -8.83 -4.70 -6.39
C VAL A 102 -10.14 -3.94 -6.53
N MET A 103 -11.23 -4.54 -6.07
CA MET A 103 -12.53 -3.86 -6.02
C MET A 103 -12.51 -2.73 -5.00
N VAL A 104 -13.06 -1.58 -5.38
CA VAL A 104 -13.25 -0.46 -4.48
C VAL A 104 -14.53 -0.69 -3.68
N PRO A 105 -14.48 -0.73 -2.33
CA PRO A 105 -15.68 -0.84 -1.51
C PRO A 105 -16.67 0.29 -1.82
N ASP A 106 -17.96 -0.02 -1.76
CA ASP A 106 -19.01 0.97 -1.96
C ASP A 106 -18.94 2.07 -0.89
N TYR A 107 -18.75 3.31 -1.34
CA TYR A 107 -18.74 4.52 -0.53
C TYR A 107 -19.93 5.44 -0.83
N THR A 108 -20.97 4.93 -1.47
CA THR A 108 -22.20 5.67 -1.74
C THR A 108 -22.81 6.19 -0.44
N GLY A 109 -23.06 7.50 -0.38
CA GLY A 109 -23.61 8.16 0.81
C GLY A 109 -22.63 8.31 1.98
N GLN A 110 -21.34 8.00 1.77
CA GLN A 110 -20.29 8.15 2.77
C GLN A 110 -19.31 9.26 2.39
N GLU A 111 -18.67 9.86 3.40
CA GLU A 111 -17.55 10.77 3.17
C GLU A 111 -16.31 9.96 2.75
N VAL A 112 -15.54 10.51 1.81
CA VAL A 112 -14.31 9.90 1.28
C VAL A 112 -13.13 10.79 1.64
N CYS A 113 -12.15 10.24 2.37
CA CYS A 113 -10.97 10.98 2.82
C CYS A 113 -9.65 10.55 2.16
N GLY A 114 -9.71 9.57 1.25
CA GLY A 114 -8.52 9.02 0.63
C GLY A 114 -8.68 7.60 0.13
N VAL A 115 -7.55 6.97 -0.15
CA VAL A 115 -7.42 5.53 -0.30
C VAL A 115 -6.34 5.07 0.66
N THR A 116 -6.67 4.14 1.53
CA THR A 116 -5.67 3.39 2.30
C THR A 116 -5.55 2.00 1.71
N VAL A 117 -4.33 1.62 1.33
CA VAL A 117 -3.99 0.29 0.81
C VAL A 117 -3.43 -0.57 1.93
N HIS A 118 -4.08 -1.70 2.22
CA HIS A 118 -3.60 -2.69 3.16
C HIS A 118 -2.87 -3.81 2.42
N PHE A 119 -1.56 -3.93 2.65
CA PHE A 119 -0.73 -5.03 2.18
C PHE A 119 -0.84 -6.19 3.15
N LEU A 120 -1.46 -7.28 2.73
CA LEU A 120 -1.69 -8.46 3.55
C LEU A 120 -0.69 -9.56 3.22
N PRO A 121 -0.49 -10.54 4.12
CA PRO A 121 0.24 -11.75 3.77
C PRO A 121 -0.34 -12.43 2.53
N CYS A 122 0.46 -13.28 1.85
CA CYS A 122 0.04 -13.97 0.62
C CYS A 122 -0.19 -13.06 -0.59
N ASP A 123 0.46 -11.89 -0.61
CA ASP A 123 0.33 -10.88 -1.67
C ASP A 123 -1.14 -10.43 -1.89
N ASP A 124 -1.94 -10.46 -0.82
CA ASP A 124 -3.33 -10.00 -0.86
C ASP A 124 -3.45 -8.51 -0.51
N ILE A 125 -4.49 -7.87 -1.01
CA ILE A 125 -4.72 -6.43 -0.86
C ILE A 125 -6.15 -6.18 -0.44
N LYS A 126 -6.31 -5.30 0.55
CA LYS A 126 -7.59 -4.64 0.82
C LYS A 126 -7.41 -3.14 0.68
N ILE A 127 -8.48 -2.45 0.30
CA ILE A 127 -8.48 -0.99 0.24
C ILE A 127 -9.69 -0.44 0.98
N THR A 128 -9.58 0.81 1.43
CA THR A 128 -10.68 1.56 2.05
C THR A 128 -10.59 3.03 1.71
N THR A 129 -11.73 3.70 1.67
CA THR A 129 -11.86 5.15 1.48
C THR A 129 -12.31 5.90 2.75
N SER A 130 -12.43 5.17 3.86
CA SER A 130 -12.90 5.66 5.14
C SER A 130 -12.09 6.85 5.66
N CYS A 131 -12.80 7.78 6.31
CA CYS A 131 -12.21 8.90 7.04
C CYS A 131 -11.73 8.54 8.46
N ASP A 132 -12.08 7.36 8.96
CA ASP A 132 -11.60 6.91 10.25
C ASP A 132 -10.13 6.45 10.15
N GLY A 133 -9.36 6.62 11.23
CA GLY A 133 -7.99 6.06 11.30
C GLY A 133 -7.99 4.56 11.61
N TYR A 134 -6.97 3.85 11.12
CA TYR A 134 -6.77 2.43 11.42
C TYR A 134 -6.71 2.18 12.94
N GLY A 135 -7.37 1.11 13.39
CA GLY A 135 -7.53 0.78 14.81
C GLY A 135 -8.75 1.42 15.49
N SER A 136 -9.40 2.41 14.87
CA SER A 136 -10.64 2.96 15.43
C SER A 136 -11.78 1.95 15.38
N ARG A 137 -12.82 2.18 16.20
CA ARG A 137 -14.02 1.33 16.22
C ARG A 137 -14.73 1.30 14.86
N LYS A 138 -14.80 2.44 14.16
CA LYS A 138 -15.54 2.59 12.91
C LYS A 138 -14.74 2.22 11.65
N TYR A 139 -13.42 2.08 11.75
CA TYR A 139 -12.58 1.70 10.62
C TYR A 139 -12.97 0.35 10.00
N PRO A 140 -13.15 0.21 8.68
CA PRO A 140 -13.77 -0.99 8.10
C PRO A 140 -12.86 -2.23 8.09
N ILE A 141 -11.53 -2.06 8.05
CA ILE A 141 -10.59 -3.19 7.98
C ILE A 141 -10.03 -3.49 9.37
N LYS A 142 -10.35 -4.68 9.90
CA LYS A 142 -9.94 -5.12 11.25
C LYS A 142 -8.76 -6.07 11.29
N THR A 143 -8.10 -6.32 10.16
CA THR A 143 -6.91 -7.17 10.11
C THR A 143 -5.87 -6.63 11.08
N PRO A 144 -5.29 -7.43 12.00
CA PRO A 144 -4.23 -6.99 12.90
C PRO A 144 -2.96 -6.58 12.15
N LEU A 145 -2.22 -5.60 12.67
CA LEU A 145 -0.98 -5.12 12.07
C LEU A 145 0.09 -6.22 11.99
N TYR A 146 0.17 -7.01 13.06
CA TYR A 146 0.93 -8.26 13.06
C TYR A 146 -0.01 -9.41 12.67
N SER A 147 0.10 -9.85 11.42
CA SER A 147 -0.60 -11.04 10.92
C SER A 147 0.45 -12.03 10.40
N PRO A 148 0.63 -13.19 11.06
CA PRO A 148 1.61 -14.16 10.60
C PRO A 148 1.21 -14.67 9.22
N GLU A 149 2.20 -14.82 8.34
CA GLU A 149 1.94 -15.37 7.02
C GLU A 149 1.53 -16.84 7.13
N PRO A 150 0.37 -17.22 6.57
CA PRO A 150 -0.02 -18.61 6.51
C PRO A 150 1.02 -19.43 5.75
N LYS A 151 1.34 -20.63 6.24
CA LYS A 151 2.28 -21.54 5.54
C LYS A 151 1.87 -21.84 4.10
N ALA A 152 0.57 -21.81 3.81
CA ALA A 152 0.03 -22.01 2.46
C ALA A 152 0.46 -20.93 1.45
N CYS A 153 0.97 -19.79 1.93
CA CYS A 153 1.39 -18.66 1.12
C CYS A 153 2.90 -18.65 0.84
N GLN A 154 3.65 -19.51 1.54
CA GLN A 154 5.05 -19.75 1.27
C GLN A 154 5.14 -20.58 -0.02
N LYS A 155 5.38 -19.91 -1.14
CA LYS A 155 5.69 -20.53 -2.43
C LYS A 155 7.18 -20.77 -2.59
#